data_AF-T1C6G2-F1
#
_entry.id   AF-T1C6G2-F1
#
_cell.length_a   1.000
_cell.length_b   1.000
_cell.length_c   1.000
_cell.angle_alpha   90.00
_cell.angle_beta   90.00
_cell.angle_gamma   90.00
#
_symmetry.space_group_name_H-M   'P 1'
#
loop_
_entity.id
_entity.type
_entity.pdbx_description
1 polymer ?
#
loop_
_entity_poly.entity_id
_entity_poly.type
_entity_poly.pdbx_seq_one_letter_code
_entity_poly.pdbx_strand_id
1 'polypeptide(L)'
;MPRLLKHDVQVTQAPADGGNILVKILIDWVPLLLIFGALFWFMRQMQSGGGGRGAMSFGRSRAKLQGEDQVKVTFADVAGCEEAKDDLRELVDFLKDPAKFQKLGGRIPRGVLLAGSPGTGKTLLA
;
A
#
# COMPACT_ATOMS: atom_id res chain seq x y z
N MET A 1 -52.11 -33.06 25.72
CA MET A 1 -53.10 -32.35 24.90
C MET A 1 -54.59 -32.52 25.28
N PRO A 2 -55.05 -33.33 26.26
CA PRO A 2 -56.50 -33.36 26.58
C PRO A 2 -56.95 -32.46 27.75
N ARG A 3 -56.05 -31.70 28.40
CA ARG A 3 -56.39 -30.84 29.55
C ARG A 3 -56.72 -29.37 29.21
N LEU A 4 -56.50 -28.93 27.97
CA LEU A 4 -56.75 -27.55 27.55
C LEU A 4 -58.17 -27.31 27.00
N LEU A 5 -58.90 -28.37 26.65
CA LEU A 5 -60.29 -28.29 26.15
C LEU A 5 -61.33 -28.04 27.26
N LYS A 6 -60.94 -28.13 28.54
CA LYS A 6 -61.87 -28.04 29.69
C LYS A 6 -62.03 -26.63 30.26
N HIS A 7 -61.27 -25.65 29.78
CA HIS A 7 -61.21 -24.29 30.37
C HIS A 7 -61.49 -23.17 29.37
N ASP A 8 -62.20 -23.47 28.27
CA ASP A 8 -62.72 -22.48 27.30
C ASP A 8 -61.71 -21.38 26.93
N VAL A 9 -60.45 -21.77 26.76
CA VAL A 9 -59.39 -20.84 26.37
C VAL A 9 -59.62 -20.50 24.91
N GLN A 10 -60.06 -19.28 24.64
CA GLN A 10 -60.14 -18.73 23.30
C GLN A 10 -58.74 -18.75 22.69
N VAL A 11 -58.50 -19.70 21.78
CA VAL A 11 -57.31 -19.69 20.94
C VAL A 11 -57.55 -18.63 19.87
N THR A 12 -57.20 -17.39 20.21
CA THR A 12 -57.13 -16.30 19.23
C THR A 12 -55.93 -16.59 18.34
N GLN A 13 -56.15 -17.36 17.27
CA GLN A 13 -55.20 -17.36 16.16
C GLN A 13 -55.26 -15.96 15.56
N ALA A 14 -54.13 -15.23 15.60
CA ALA A 14 -54.00 -14.01 14.83
C ALA A 14 -54.42 -14.34 13.38
N PRO A 15 -55.33 -13.56 12.78
CA PRO A 15 -55.83 -13.87 11.45
C PRO A 15 -54.63 -14.03 10.53
N ALA A 16 -54.62 -15.12 9.75
CA ALA A 16 -53.63 -15.30 8.70
C ALA A 16 -53.66 -14.03 7.86
N ASP A 17 -52.53 -13.33 7.79
CA ASP A 17 -52.35 -12.11 7.00
C ASP A 17 -52.81 -12.41 5.57
N GLY A 18 -54.06 -12.07 5.26
CA GLY A 18 -54.68 -12.18 3.94
C GLY A 18 -54.16 -11.10 2.99
N GLY A 19 -52.98 -10.56 3.28
CA GLY A 19 -52.27 -9.64 2.41
C GLY A 19 -51.70 -10.40 1.24
N ASN A 20 -51.83 -9.83 0.04
CA ASN A 20 -51.29 -10.37 -1.20
C ASN A 20 -49.82 -10.80 -1.00
N ILE A 21 -49.56 -12.11 -1.01
CA ILE A 21 -48.23 -12.69 -0.73
C ILE A 21 -47.15 -12.09 -1.65
N LEU A 22 -47.53 -11.74 -2.89
CA LEU A 22 -46.66 -11.03 -3.83
C LEU A 22 -46.23 -9.64 -3.35
N VAL A 23 -47.13 -8.89 -2.71
CA VAL A 23 -46.84 -7.58 -2.12
C VAL A 23 -45.90 -7.74 -0.93
N LYS A 24 -46.09 -8.77 -0.11
CA LYS A 24 -45.18 -9.08 1.00
C LYS A 24 -43.77 -9.40 0.50
N ILE A 25 -43.66 -10.27 -0.50
CA ILE A 25 -42.36 -10.60 -1.13
C ILE A 25 -41.73 -9.34 -1.72
N LEU A 26 -42.48 -8.50 -2.43
CA LEU A 26 -41.93 -7.28 -3.00
C LEU A 26 -41.36 -6.35 -1.93
N ILE A 27 -42.08 -6.13 -0.82
CA ILE A 27 -41.65 -5.27 0.29
C ILE A 27 -40.41 -5.84 0.98
N ASP A 28 -40.34 -7.16 1.19
CA ASP A 28 -39.19 -7.82 1.82
C ASP A 28 -37.90 -7.67 0.99
N TRP A 29 -38.02 -7.52 -0.34
CA TRP A 29 -36.88 -7.34 -1.24
C TRP A 29 -36.43 -5.88 -1.38
N VAL A 30 -37.26 -4.90 -1.00
CA VAL A 30 -36.91 -3.47 -1.10
C VAL A 30 -35.62 -3.12 -0.35
N PRO A 31 -35.41 -3.50 0.93
CA PRO A 31 -34.19 -3.19 1.65
C PRO A 31 -32.94 -3.81 0.99
N LEU A 32 -33.07 -5.04 0.50
CA LEU A 32 -31.98 -5.75 -0.16
C LEU A 32 -31.60 -5.08 -1.48
N LEU A 33 -32.59 -4.74 -2.32
CA LEU A 33 -32.36 -4.03 -3.58
C LEU A 33 -31.81 -2.62 -3.37
N LEU A 34 -32.21 -1.93 -2.30
CA LEU A 34 -31.65 -0.62 -1.95
C LEU A 34 -30.15 -0.72 -1.63
N ILE A 35 -29.76 -1.71 -0.84
CA ILE A 35 -28.35 -1.95 -0.50
C ILE A 35 -27.56 -2.34 -1.74
N PHE A 36 -28.03 -3.32 -2.52
CA PHE A 36 -27.34 -3.73 -3.75
C PHE A 36 -27.27 -2.61 -4.79
N GLY A 37 -28.33 -1.79 -4.93
CA GLY A 37 -28.35 -0.64 -5.82
C GLY A 37 -27.38 0.46 -5.39
N ALA A 38 -27.34 0.78 -4.09
CA ALA A 38 -26.40 1.76 -3.54
C ALA A 38 -24.95 1.29 -3.65
N LEU A 39 -24.67 0.01 -3.34
CA LEU A 39 -23.35 -0.60 -3.50
C LEU A 39 -22.93 -0.64 -4.98
N PHE A 40 -23.83 -0.99 -5.89
CA PHE A 40 -23.57 -0.99 -7.32
C PHE A 40 -23.28 0.43 -7.84
N TRP A 41 -24.03 1.43 -7.40
CA TRP A 41 -23.79 2.82 -7.75
C TRP A 41 -22.44 3.32 -7.20
N PHE A 42 -22.10 2.99 -5.95
CA PHE A 42 -20.81 3.33 -5.33
C PHE A 42 -19.63 2.63 -6.02
N MET A 43 -19.76 1.35 -6.36
CA MET A 43 -18.76 0.61 -7.12
C MET A 43 -18.59 1.20 -8.53
N ARG A 44 -19.68 1.63 -9.18
CA ARG A 44 -19.63 2.31 -10.49
C ARG A 44 -18.95 3.68 -10.42
N GLN A 45 -19.11 4.40 -9.31
CA GLN A 45 -18.38 5.64 -9.05
C GLN A 45 -16.88 5.38 -8.85
N MET A 46 -16.52 4.34 -8.10
CA MET A 46 -15.12 3.99 -7.83
C MET A 46 -14.37 3.47 -9.07
N GLN A 47 -15.10 2.92 -10.06
CA GLN A 47 -14.51 2.41 -11.30
C GLN A 47 -14.44 3.47 -12.43
N SER A 48 -15.35 4.46 -12.46
CA SER A 48 -15.35 5.49 -13.51
C SER A 48 -14.46 6.71 -13.23
N GLY A 49 -14.02 6.89 -11.98
CA GLY A 49 -13.08 7.92 -11.55
C GLY A 49 -11.62 7.44 -11.53
N GLY A 50 -11.02 7.23 -12.70
CA GLY A 50 -9.56 7.28 -12.85
C GLY A 50 -8.74 6.32 -11.99
N GLY A 51 -8.85 5.02 -12.26
CA GLY A 51 -7.79 4.04 -11.97
C GLY A 51 -7.91 3.38 -10.61
N GLY A 52 -8.04 2.04 -10.64
CA GLY A 52 -7.99 1.11 -9.50
C GLY A 52 -6.63 1.08 -8.76
N ARG A 53 -6.10 2.25 -8.41
CA ARG A 53 -4.82 2.48 -7.74
C ARG A 53 -4.97 2.85 -6.27
N GLY A 54 -6.17 3.09 -5.75
CA GLY A 54 -6.37 3.49 -4.34
C GLY A 54 -5.90 2.45 -3.32
N ALA A 55 -6.21 1.17 -3.55
CA ALA A 55 -5.82 0.07 -2.66
C ALA A 55 -4.60 -0.72 -3.15
N MET A 56 -4.40 -0.84 -4.47
CA MET A 56 -3.30 -1.64 -5.08
C MET A 56 -1.99 -0.86 -5.27
N SER A 57 -1.91 0.44 -4.92
CA SER A 57 -0.67 1.22 -5.00
C SER A 57 0.09 1.40 -3.69
N PHE A 58 -0.46 0.92 -2.57
CA PHE A 58 0.11 1.08 -1.22
C PHE A 58 1.40 0.27 -0.97
N GLY A 59 1.82 -0.57 -1.93
CA GLY A 59 3.02 -1.40 -1.81
C GLY A 59 4.15 -1.07 -2.80
N ARG A 60 3.99 -0.09 -3.70
CA ARG A 60 5.05 0.24 -4.66
C ARG A 60 5.99 1.30 -4.08
N SER A 61 7.26 0.93 -3.92
CA SER A 61 8.36 1.81 -3.53
C SER A 61 8.32 3.12 -4.33
N ARG A 62 8.36 4.25 -3.63
CA ARG A 62 8.53 5.61 -4.20
C ARG A 62 10.02 5.90 -4.46
N ALA A 63 10.79 4.89 -4.88
CA ALA A 63 12.19 5.09 -5.25
C ALA A 63 12.24 5.97 -6.50
N LYS A 64 12.82 7.16 -6.35
CA LYS A 64 13.09 8.06 -7.48
C LYS A 64 14.31 7.48 -8.20
N LEU A 65 14.09 6.77 -9.30
CA LEU A 65 15.16 6.38 -10.22
C LEU A 65 15.68 7.68 -10.88
N GLN A 66 16.74 8.24 -10.32
CA GLN A 66 17.45 9.34 -10.98
C GLN A 66 18.24 8.72 -12.14
N GLY A 67 17.95 9.15 -13.37
CA GLY A 67 18.77 8.78 -14.53
C GLY A 67 20.18 9.36 -14.38
N GLU A 68 21.17 8.69 -14.99
CA GLU A 68 22.59 9.05 -14.94
C GLU A 68 22.85 10.52 -15.32
N ASP A 69 21.98 11.11 -16.13
CA ASP A 69 22.07 12.50 -16.61
C ASP A 69 21.85 13.58 -15.53
N GLN A 70 21.41 13.21 -14.32
CA GLN A 70 21.08 14.17 -13.25
C GLN A 70 22.15 14.35 -12.16
N VAL A 71 23.20 13.54 -12.15
CA VAL A 71 24.29 13.67 -11.15
C VAL A 71 25.51 14.30 -11.82
N LYS A 72 25.62 15.62 -11.74
CA LYS A 72 26.76 16.40 -12.25
C LYS A 72 27.75 16.84 -11.17
N VAL A 73 27.68 16.22 -9.98
CA VAL A 73 28.54 16.58 -8.85
C VAL A 73 29.70 15.59 -8.80
N THR A 74 30.91 16.11 -8.64
CA THR A 74 32.16 15.34 -8.54
C THR A 74 32.86 15.61 -7.22
N PHE A 75 33.88 14.81 -6.88
CA PHE A 75 34.69 15.06 -5.67
C PHE A 75 35.38 16.43 -5.67
N ALA A 76 35.53 17.07 -6.83
CA ALA A 76 36.08 18.43 -6.93
C ALA A 76 35.10 19.49 -6.39
N ASP A 77 33.80 19.19 -6.37
CA ASP A 77 32.76 20.12 -5.93
C ASP A 77 32.55 20.08 -4.39
N VAL A 78 33.21 19.16 -3.69
CA VAL A 78 33.19 19.06 -2.23
C VAL A 78 34.44 19.73 -1.67
N ALA A 79 34.27 20.74 -0.81
CA ALA A 79 35.39 21.39 -0.13
C ALA A 79 35.72 20.68 1.20
N GLY A 80 37.01 20.44 1.47
CA GLY A 80 37.48 19.81 2.70
C GLY A 80 37.21 18.29 2.76
N CYS A 81 37.33 17.72 3.97
CA CYS A 81 37.15 16.28 4.21
C CYS A 81 38.06 15.39 3.34
N GLU A 82 39.32 15.79 3.16
CA GLU A 82 40.27 15.09 2.27
C GLU A 82 40.45 13.61 2.66
N GLU A 83 40.50 13.31 3.95
CA GLU A 83 40.55 11.92 4.47
C GLU A 83 39.35 11.10 3.98
N ALA A 84 38.13 11.64 4.10
CA ALA A 84 36.92 10.95 3.65
C ALA A 84 36.85 10.82 2.12
N LYS A 85 37.40 11.78 1.36
CA LYS A 85 37.49 11.67 -0.10
C LYS A 85 38.46 10.59 -0.52
N ASP A 86 39.61 10.46 0.16
CA ASP A 86 40.60 9.44 -0.15
C ASP A 86 40.06 8.03 0.13
N ASP A 87 39.39 7.83 1.26
CA ASP A 87 38.71 6.56 1.58
C ASP A 87 37.62 6.22 0.55
N LEU A 88 36.83 7.22 0.13
CA LEU A 88 35.81 7.03 -0.90
C LEU A 88 36.39 6.82 -2.30
N ARG A 89 37.57 7.37 -2.62
CA ARG A 89 38.27 7.10 -3.89
C ARG A 89 38.66 5.63 -3.99
N GLU A 90 39.17 5.03 -2.92
CA GLU A 90 39.47 3.60 -2.90
C GLU A 90 38.21 2.77 -3.16
N LEU A 91 37.09 3.14 -2.54
CA LEU A 91 35.80 2.48 -2.76
C LEU A 91 35.33 2.62 -4.21
N VAL A 92 35.47 3.81 -4.81
CA VAL A 92 35.11 4.06 -6.21
C VAL A 92 35.99 3.26 -7.16
N ASP A 93 37.29 3.18 -6.89
CA ASP A 93 38.21 2.35 -7.70
C ASP A 93 37.89 0.87 -7.57
N PHE A 94 37.44 0.42 -6.40
CA PHE A 94 36.89 -0.91 -6.19
C PHE A 94 35.62 -1.16 -7.02
N LEU A 95 34.71 -0.18 -7.09
CA LEU A 95 33.48 -0.29 -7.89
C LEU A 95 33.77 -0.27 -9.40
N LYS A 96 34.83 0.41 -9.84
CA LYS A 96 35.27 0.44 -11.25
C LYS A 96 35.89 -0.88 -11.71
N ASP A 97 36.75 -1.49 -10.91
CA ASP A 97 37.39 -2.78 -11.23
C ASP A 97 37.33 -3.76 -10.05
N PRO A 98 36.15 -4.35 -9.77
CA PRO A 98 35.99 -5.30 -8.66
C PRO A 98 36.77 -6.59 -8.88
N ALA A 99 37.12 -6.93 -10.13
CA ALA A 99 37.85 -8.16 -10.46
C ALA A 99 39.29 -8.13 -9.94
N LYS A 100 39.95 -6.96 -10.00
CA LYS A 100 41.30 -6.76 -9.43
C LYS A 100 41.34 -7.07 -7.94
N PHE A 101 40.33 -6.64 -7.19
CA PHE A 101 40.28 -6.82 -5.74
C PHE A 101 39.82 -8.22 -5.32
N GLN A 102 38.91 -8.86 -6.07
CA GLN A 102 38.52 -10.25 -5.81
C GLN A 102 39.67 -11.23 -6.02
N LYS A 103 40.55 -10.99 -7.01
CA LYS A 103 41.75 -11.80 -7.25
C LYS A 103 42.74 -11.79 -6.08
N LEU A 104 42.76 -10.71 -5.31
CA LEU A 104 43.58 -10.56 -4.10
C LEU A 104 42.87 -11.11 -2.84
N GLY A 105 41.68 -11.71 -2.98
CA GLY A 105 40.89 -12.23 -1.86
C GLY A 105 40.07 -11.17 -1.11
N GLY A 106 39.98 -9.95 -1.65
CA GLY A 106 39.23 -8.85 -1.04
C GLY A 106 37.71 -9.09 -1.07
N ARG A 107 37.03 -8.80 0.05
CA ARG A 107 35.56 -8.83 0.12
C ARG A 107 34.97 -7.50 -0.34
N ILE A 108 33.91 -7.59 -1.16
CA ILE A 108 33.19 -6.41 -1.65
C ILE A 108 32.38 -5.76 -0.51
N PRO A 109 32.64 -4.49 -0.15
CA PRO A 109 31.78 -3.76 0.77
C PRO A 109 30.37 -3.59 0.19
N ARG A 110 29.34 -3.78 1.02
CA ARG A 110 27.92 -3.77 0.58
C ARG A 110 27.23 -2.42 0.78
N GLY A 111 27.91 -1.47 1.41
CA GLY A 111 27.43 -0.12 1.66
C GLY A 111 28.37 0.63 2.59
N VAL A 112 28.34 1.95 2.54
CA VAL A 112 29.08 2.85 3.42
C VAL A 112 28.08 3.79 4.07
N LEU A 113 28.25 4.03 5.38
CA LEU A 113 27.44 4.97 6.14
C LEU A 113 28.26 6.23 6.42
N LEU A 114 27.84 7.36 5.86
CA LEU A 114 28.44 8.66 6.15
C LEU A 114 27.76 9.27 7.37
N ALA A 115 28.51 9.52 8.45
CA ALA A 115 28.00 10.07 9.71
C ALA A 115 28.59 11.46 10.00
N GLY A 116 27.79 12.36 10.61
CA GLY A 116 28.23 13.70 11.00
C GLY A 116 27.06 14.67 11.20
N SER A 117 27.33 15.86 11.72
CA SER A 117 26.34 16.94 11.94
C SER A 117 25.63 17.37 10.64
N PRO A 118 24.40 17.92 10.69
CA PRO A 118 23.72 18.37 9.48
C PRO A 118 24.54 19.43 8.73
N GLY A 119 24.51 19.40 7.39
CA GLY A 119 25.22 20.38 6.55
C GLY A 119 26.68 20.07 6.18
N THR A 120 27.26 18.95 6.63
CA THR A 120 28.67 18.59 6.36
C THR A 120 28.93 17.90 5.02
N GLY A 121 28.11 18.15 3.99
CA GLY A 121 28.36 17.61 2.64
C GLY A 121 28.18 16.10 2.45
N LYS A 122 27.61 15.36 3.43
CA LYS A 122 27.39 13.90 3.30
C LYS A 122 26.60 13.47 2.06
N THR A 123 25.57 14.24 1.69
CA THR A 123 24.77 13.98 0.48
C THR A 123 25.47 14.43 -0.80
N LEU A 124 26.43 15.36 -0.71
CA LEU A 124 27.24 15.79 -1.87
C LEU A 124 28.36 14.79 -2.18
N LEU A 125 28.79 14.01 -1.18
CA LEU A 125 29.76 12.92 -1.33
C LEU A 125 29.13 11.60 -1.80
N ALA A 126 27.80 11.50 -1.81
CA ALA A 126 27.05 10.27 -2.08
C ALA A 126 26.59 10.16 -3.53
#